data_AF-A0A1Q7RDJ5-F1
#
_entry.id   AF-A0A1Q7RDJ5-F1
#
_cell.length_a   1.000
_cell.length_b   1.000
_cell.length_c   1.000
_cell.angle_alpha   90.00
_cell.angle_beta   90.00
_cell.angle_gamma   90.00
#
_symmetry.space_group_name_H-M   'P 1'
#
loop_
_entity.id
_entity.type
_entity.pdbx_description
1 polymer ?
#
loop_
_entity_poly.entity_id
_entity_poly.type
_entity_poly.pdbx_seq_one_letter_code
_entity_poly.pdbx_strand_id
1 'polypeptide(L)'
;MKSIRSLALIALAVLAVGLIATPQTEAQIIPAIWFIGLNPTLPPADLPDFRLALAYAIDREAVTRAAAANTKSGTPMPAGNIQHPNLPGYNPAVRGHSYDPAKAKALYIQSGWTSPINILTGSSTGSWVIAVDDAVTGSIRSSLGAKVSLARVANFATLVSATKSGKVPIWMYGWGSDPQDFGYPSFALGLAEGHFMSDPDIRALVEKGAAQAVEQMLLDRALLIPIIFYPYNPPR
;
A
#
# COMPACT_ATOMS: atom_id res chain seq x y z
N MET A 1 -49.30 -23.84 -54.68
CA MET A 1 -48.72 -25.00 -55.42
C MET A 1 -47.71 -24.43 -56.39
N LYS A 2 -46.38 -24.42 -56.17
CA LYS A 2 -45.32 -25.45 -56.26
C LYS A 2 -44.09 -24.61 -56.73
N SER A 3 -42.81 -24.84 -56.48
CA SER A 3 -42.03 -25.65 -55.56
C SER A 3 -40.55 -25.22 -55.73
N ILE A 4 -39.89 -25.03 -54.59
CA ILE A 4 -38.47 -25.13 -54.20
C ILE A 4 -37.43 -25.74 -55.20
N ARG A 5 -36.18 -25.21 -55.10
CA ARG A 5 -34.80 -25.77 -55.29
C ARG A 5 -34.14 -25.49 -56.65
N SER A 6 -32.83 -25.24 -56.81
CA SER A 6 -31.61 -24.90 -56.05
C SER A 6 -30.45 -24.97 -57.08
N LEU A 7 -29.32 -24.26 -56.86
CA LEU A 7 -27.91 -24.51 -57.33
C LEU A 7 -27.25 -23.18 -57.75
N ALA A 8 -26.45 -22.55 -56.88
CA ALA A 8 -25.05 -22.85 -56.53
C ALA A 8 -24.08 -21.93 -57.30
N LEU A 9 -23.60 -20.87 -56.63
CA LEU A 9 -22.32 -20.24 -56.96
C LEU A 9 -21.45 -20.26 -55.71
N ILE A 10 -20.31 -20.95 -55.82
CA ILE A 10 -19.25 -21.06 -54.83
C ILE A 10 -18.07 -20.21 -55.31
N ALA A 11 -17.60 -19.33 -54.41
CA ALA A 11 -16.24 -18.75 -54.27
C ALA A 11 -15.70 -17.87 -55.43
N LEU A 12 -14.88 -16.83 -55.23
CA LEU A 12 -13.79 -16.64 -54.26
C LEU A 12 -13.35 -15.16 -54.22
N ALA A 13 -13.04 -14.66 -53.01
CA ALA A 13 -12.11 -13.58 -52.57
C ALA A 13 -11.84 -12.36 -53.49
N VAL A 14 -11.78 -11.11 -53.00
CA VAL A 14 -10.80 -10.61 -52.00
C VAL A 14 -11.41 -9.45 -51.21
N LEU A 15 -11.56 -9.60 -49.90
CA LEU A 15 -11.67 -8.47 -48.98
C LEU A 15 -10.38 -8.43 -48.16
N ALA A 16 -9.55 -7.43 -48.45
CA ALA A 16 -8.46 -7.05 -47.58
C ALA A 16 -9.06 -6.53 -46.27
N VAL A 17 -9.20 -7.41 -45.28
CA VAL A 17 -9.44 -7.00 -43.90
C VAL A 17 -8.13 -6.36 -43.44
N GLY A 18 -8.10 -5.03 -43.46
CA GLY A 18 -7.08 -4.27 -42.76
C GLY A 18 -7.06 -4.77 -41.32
N LEU A 19 -5.89 -5.25 -40.89
CA LEU A 19 -5.60 -5.56 -39.51
C LEU A 19 -5.78 -4.25 -38.73
N ILE A 20 -6.97 -4.01 -38.19
CA ILE A 20 -7.15 -3.00 -37.16
C ILE A 20 -6.38 -3.58 -35.98
N ALA A 21 -5.14 -3.16 -35.82
CA ALA A 21 -4.41 -3.36 -34.59
C ALA A 21 -5.34 -2.82 -33.49
N THR A 22 -5.85 -3.71 -32.65
CA THR A 22 -6.47 -3.30 -31.40
C THR A 22 -5.48 -2.34 -30.74
N PRO A 23 -5.91 -1.15 -30.30
CA PRO A 23 -5.01 -0.29 -29.54
C PRO A 23 -4.48 -1.16 -28.40
N GLN A 24 -3.15 -1.32 -28.36
CA GLN A 24 -2.48 -1.88 -27.20
C GLN A 24 -2.95 -1.01 -26.04
N THR A 25 -3.86 -1.53 -25.22
CA THR A 25 -4.36 -0.80 -24.06
C THR A 25 -3.14 -0.32 -23.30
N GLU A 26 -2.91 1.00 -23.24
CA GLU A 26 -1.84 1.54 -22.41
C GLU A 26 -2.03 0.93 -21.03
N ALA A 27 -0.96 0.34 -20.48
CA ALA A 27 -1.03 -0.32 -19.19
C ALA A 27 -1.59 0.70 -18.18
N GLN A 28 -2.81 0.44 -17.69
CA GLN A 28 -3.49 1.32 -16.78
C GLN A 28 -2.66 1.41 -15.50
N ILE A 29 -2.12 2.60 -15.22
CA ILE A 29 -1.38 2.85 -14.00
C ILE A 29 -2.38 2.78 -12.84
N ILE A 30 -2.20 1.80 -11.96
CA ILE A 30 -3.01 1.63 -10.76
C ILE A 30 -2.35 2.44 -9.65
N PRO A 31 -2.99 3.46 -9.07
CA PRO A 31 -2.47 4.11 -7.88
C PRO A 31 -2.29 3.08 -6.76
N ALA A 32 -1.14 3.09 -6.10
CA ALA A 32 -0.86 2.22 -4.98
C ALA A 32 -0.17 2.98 -3.86
N ILE A 33 -0.28 2.46 -2.64
CA ILE A 33 0.39 3.00 -1.46
C ILE A 33 1.27 1.93 -0.84
N TRP A 34 2.50 2.30 -0.50
CA TRP A 34 3.38 1.52 0.37
C TRP A 34 3.21 2.00 1.81
N PHE A 35 3.05 1.09 2.76
CA PHE A 35 2.75 1.44 4.15
C PHE A 35 3.35 0.45 5.15
N ILE A 36 3.48 0.87 6.41
CA ILE A 36 3.69 -0.02 7.56
C ILE A 36 2.36 -0.17 8.30
N GLY A 37 1.94 -1.40 8.58
CA GLY A 37 0.82 -1.70 9.45
C GLY A 37 1.28 -2.22 10.81
N LEU A 38 0.54 -1.84 11.86
CA LEU A 38 0.89 -2.12 13.25
C LEU A 38 -0.32 -2.72 13.98
N ASN A 39 -0.16 -3.92 14.54
CA ASN A 39 -1.21 -4.55 15.34
C ASN A 39 -1.14 -4.05 16.80
N PRO A 40 -2.12 -3.26 17.27
CA PRO A 40 -2.07 -2.64 18.60
C PRO A 40 -2.31 -3.62 19.75
N THR A 41 -2.47 -4.91 19.48
CA THR A 41 -2.65 -5.95 20.51
C THR A 41 -1.38 -6.77 20.78
N LEU A 42 -0.29 -6.47 20.06
CA LEU A 42 0.96 -7.24 20.16
C LEU A 42 2.16 -6.32 20.40
N PRO A 43 3.11 -6.70 21.27
CA PRO A 43 4.33 -5.94 21.45
C PRO A 43 5.25 -5.98 20.21
N PRO A 44 5.96 -4.88 19.91
CA PRO A 44 5.90 -3.56 20.56
C PRO A 44 4.80 -2.63 20.02
N ALA A 45 4.00 -3.11 19.08
CA ALA A 45 2.98 -2.30 18.41
C ALA A 45 1.79 -1.96 19.31
N ASP A 46 1.63 -2.59 20.47
CA ASP A 46 0.68 -2.23 21.52
C ASP A 46 0.99 -0.88 22.19
N LEU A 47 2.27 -0.50 22.26
CA LEU A 47 2.73 0.75 22.87
C LEU A 47 2.43 1.97 21.97
N PRO A 48 1.58 2.92 22.40
CA PRO A 48 1.23 4.09 21.58
C PRO A 48 2.43 4.95 21.21
N ASP A 49 3.32 5.22 22.17
CA ASP A 49 4.52 6.04 21.94
C ASP A 49 5.49 5.35 20.96
N PHE A 50 5.56 4.01 20.96
CA PHE A 50 6.36 3.28 19.98
C PHE A 50 5.80 3.44 18.56
N ARG A 51 4.48 3.33 18.39
CA ARG A 51 3.85 3.51 17.07
C ARG A 51 4.05 4.93 16.54
N LEU A 52 3.87 5.94 17.39
CA LEU A 52 4.13 7.34 17.04
C LEU A 52 5.61 7.56 16.73
N ALA A 53 6.53 6.98 17.51
CA ALA A 53 7.96 7.05 17.24
C ALA A 53 8.30 6.54 15.83
N LEU A 54 7.76 5.39 15.44
CA LEU A 54 7.93 4.88 14.07
C LEU A 54 7.35 5.84 13.02
N ALA A 55 6.18 6.43 13.27
CA ALA A 55 5.54 7.31 12.31
C ALA A 55 6.34 8.61 12.04
N TYR A 56 6.96 9.17 13.09
CA TYR A 56 7.85 10.34 12.98
C TYR A 56 9.27 9.99 12.48
N ALA A 57 9.68 8.72 12.53
CA ALA A 57 11.02 8.28 12.15
C ALA A 57 11.24 8.11 10.63
N ILE A 58 10.18 8.20 9.81
CA ILE A 58 10.27 7.95 8.37
C ILE A 58 10.46 9.25 7.58
N ASP A 59 11.64 9.41 6.97
CA ASP A 59 11.92 10.40 5.94
C ASP A 59 11.31 9.94 4.61
N ARG A 60 10.03 10.27 4.40
CA ARG A 60 9.29 9.89 3.20
C ARG A 60 9.91 10.46 1.92
N GLU A 61 10.51 11.64 2.00
CA GLU A 61 11.19 12.26 0.86
C GLU A 61 12.44 11.47 0.46
N ALA A 62 13.24 11.02 1.43
CA ALA A 62 14.37 10.13 1.17
C ALA A 62 13.93 8.79 0.58
N VAL A 63 12.86 8.20 1.12
CA VAL A 63 12.28 6.95 0.57
C VAL A 63 11.79 7.15 -0.86
N THR A 64 11.09 8.25 -1.15
CA THR A 64 10.62 8.58 -2.51
C THR A 64 11.79 8.72 -3.48
N ARG A 65 12.87 9.42 -3.09
CA ARG A 65 14.08 9.53 -3.94
C ARG A 65 14.72 8.17 -4.22
N ALA A 66 14.83 7.31 -3.20
CA ALA A 66 15.37 5.97 -3.36
C ALA A 66 14.51 5.12 -4.31
N ALA A 67 13.18 5.20 -4.18
CA ALA A 67 12.23 4.54 -5.06
C ALA A 67 12.37 5.06 -6.50
N ALA A 68 12.36 6.38 -6.69
CA ALA A 68 12.43 7.04 -8.00
C ALA A 68 13.70 6.68 -8.78
N ALA A 69 14.85 6.58 -8.10
CA ALA A 69 16.11 6.16 -8.71
C ALA A 69 16.11 4.70 -9.20
N ASN A 70 15.14 3.89 -8.75
CA ASN A 70 15.10 2.45 -9.00
C ASN A 70 13.84 1.99 -9.77
N THR A 71 12.92 2.90 -10.10
CA THR A 71 11.75 2.60 -10.95
C THR A 71 11.92 3.19 -12.35
N LYS A 72 11.37 2.49 -13.35
CA LYS A 72 11.21 2.98 -14.72
C LYS A 72 9.77 3.35 -15.04
N SER A 73 8.85 3.10 -14.11
CA SER A 73 7.41 3.26 -14.27
C SER A 73 6.95 4.38 -13.36
N GLY A 74 6.56 5.51 -13.97
CA GLY A 74 6.05 6.73 -13.34
C GLY A 74 6.86 7.27 -12.15
N THR A 75 6.27 8.25 -11.45
CA THR A 75 6.96 9.00 -10.40
C THR A 75 6.31 8.71 -9.05
N PRO A 76 7.02 8.07 -8.09
CA PRO A 76 6.51 7.91 -6.74
C PRO A 76 6.41 9.29 -6.06
N MET A 77 5.54 9.40 -5.05
CA MET A 77 5.38 10.61 -4.25
C MET A 77 5.30 10.26 -2.76
N PRO A 78 5.72 11.16 -1.85
CA PRO A 78 5.56 10.96 -0.42
C PRO A 78 4.08 10.80 -0.04
N ALA A 79 3.76 9.84 0.83
CA ALA A 79 2.39 9.63 1.30
C ALA A 79 2.25 10.07 2.77
N GLY A 80 1.63 11.24 2.96
CA GLY A 80 1.17 11.71 4.29
C GLY A 80 -0.26 11.26 4.62
N ASN A 81 -0.98 10.72 3.63
CA ASN A 81 -2.36 10.25 3.69
C ASN A 81 -2.41 8.79 3.24
N ILE A 82 -3.54 8.13 3.48
CA ILE A 82 -3.83 6.80 2.97
C ILE A 82 -4.53 6.90 1.61
N GLN A 83 -5.48 7.83 1.45
CA GLN A 83 -6.14 8.04 0.17
C GLN A 83 -5.21 8.80 -0.78
N HIS A 84 -5.05 8.30 -2.00
CA HIS A 84 -4.21 8.92 -3.02
C HIS A 84 -4.80 10.29 -3.47
N PRO A 85 -3.99 11.35 -3.66
CA PRO A 85 -4.49 12.70 -3.98
C PRO A 85 -5.26 12.80 -5.30
N ASN A 86 -4.96 11.91 -6.25
CA ASN A 86 -5.66 11.84 -7.55
C ASN A 86 -6.92 10.95 -7.54
N LEU A 87 -7.30 10.38 -6.39
CA LEU A 87 -8.49 9.52 -6.29
C LEU A 87 -9.63 10.25 -5.56
N PRO A 88 -10.91 9.91 -5.88
CA PRO A 88 -12.05 10.42 -5.14
C PRO A 88 -11.93 10.16 -3.63
N GLY A 89 -12.46 11.07 -2.83
CA GLY A 89 -12.45 10.98 -1.36
C GLY A 89 -11.18 11.49 -0.68
N TYR A 90 -10.14 11.87 -1.42
CA TYR A 90 -8.95 12.51 -0.85
C TYR A 90 -9.32 13.77 -0.06
N ASN A 91 -8.80 13.87 1.16
CA ASN A 91 -8.99 15.03 2.03
C ASN A 91 -7.62 15.56 2.48
N PRO A 92 -7.18 16.74 2.02
CA PRO A 92 -5.88 17.31 2.39
C PRO A 92 -5.80 17.79 3.86
N ALA A 93 -6.94 17.86 4.55
CA ALA A 93 -7.00 18.16 5.98
C ALA A 93 -6.67 16.92 6.84
N VAL A 94 -6.94 15.71 6.32
CA VAL A 94 -6.43 14.49 6.94
C VAL A 94 -4.93 14.48 6.72
N ARG A 95 -4.14 14.33 7.79
CA ARG A 95 -2.68 14.30 7.70
C ARG A 95 -2.12 13.33 8.72
N GLY A 96 -1.22 12.48 8.25
CA GLY A 96 -0.35 11.69 9.09
C GLY A 96 0.81 12.50 9.64
N HIS A 97 1.81 11.78 10.11
CA HIS A 97 2.96 12.34 10.82
C HIS A 97 4.02 12.88 9.87
N SER A 98 4.59 14.05 10.19
CA SER A 98 5.78 14.59 9.54
C SER A 98 7.03 13.78 9.90
N TYR A 99 8.11 13.92 9.13
CA TYR A 99 9.42 13.43 9.55
C TYR A 99 9.99 14.34 10.64
N ASP A 100 10.21 13.80 11.83
CA ASP A 100 10.81 14.50 12.97
C ASP A 100 11.63 13.48 13.79
N PRO A 101 12.93 13.30 13.46
CA PRO A 101 13.76 12.30 14.11
C PRO A 101 14.00 12.59 15.59
N ALA A 102 13.97 13.87 16.01
CA ALA A 102 14.15 14.24 17.41
C ALA A 102 12.94 13.81 18.24
N LYS A 103 11.72 14.12 17.76
CA LYS A 103 10.47 13.68 18.38
C LYS A 103 10.33 12.16 18.34
N ALA A 104 10.69 11.53 17.22
CA ALA A 104 10.68 10.08 17.08
C ALA A 104 11.55 9.41 18.15
N LYS A 105 12.78 9.89 18.34
CA LYS A 105 13.70 9.37 19.35
C LYS A 105 13.17 9.55 20.78
N ALA A 106 12.60 10.72 21.08
CA ALA A 106 12.01 10.99 22.39
C ALA A 106 10.86 10.02 22.72
N LEU A 107 9.93 9.84 21.77
CA LEU A 107 8.81 8.90 21.90
C LEU A 107 9.28 7.44 22.00
N TYR A 108 10.33 7.07 21.27
CA TYR A 108 10.91 5.73 21.35
C TYR A 108 11.52 5.43 22.72
N ILE A 109 12.22 6.41 23.31
CA ILE A 109 12.74 6.29 24.69
C ILE A 109 11.57 6.19 25.67
N GLN A 110 10.54 7.04 25.50
CA GLN A 110 9.36 7.05 26.36
C GLN A 110 8.58 5.73 26.29
N SER A 111 8.54 5.08 25.13
CA SER A 111 7.88 3.78 24.99
C SER A 111 8.57 2.67 25.78
N GLY A 112 9.81 2.87 26.23
CA GLY A 112 10.59 1.90 27.00
C GLY A 112 11.00 0.65 26.21
N TRP A 113 10.82 0.63 24.88
CA TRP A 113 11.16 -0.53 24.06
C TRP A 113 12.65 -0.58 23.78
N THR A 114 13.28 -1.71 24.11
CA THR A 114 14.74 -1.89 23.99
C THR A 114 15.14 -3.06 23.08
N SER A 115 14.18 -3.91 22.73
CA SER A 115 14.41 -5.08 21.87
C SER A 115 14.48 -4.69 20.38
N PRO A 116 15.06 -5.55 19.52
CA PRO A 116 15.05 -5.30 18.08
C PRO A 116 13.64 -5.15 17.50
N ILE A 117 13.50 -4.24 16.54
CA ILE A 117 12.29 -4.03 15.76
C ILE A 117 12.33 -4.97 14.56
N ASN A 118 11.36 -5.88 14.47
CA ASN A 118 11.25 -6.84 13.36
C ASN A 118 10.00 -6.50 12.54
N ILE A 119 10.19 -6.25 11.24
CA ILE A 119 9.10 -5.92 10.32
C ILE A 119 8.95 -7.07 9.33
N LEU A 120 7.74 -7.62 9.22
CA LEU A 120 7.42 -8.64 8.22
C LEU A 120 7.19 -7.98 6.85
N THR A 121 7.87 -8.45 5.81
CA THR A 121 7.66 -8.01 4.42
C THR A 121 7.74 -9.20 3.45
N GLY A 122 7.45 -8.97 2.18
CA GLY A 122 7.58 -9.96 1.13
C GLY A 122 9.01 -10.04 0.60
N SER A 123 9.45 -11.23 0.21
CA SER A 123 10.62 -11.37 -0.66
C SER A 123 10.33 -10.73 -2.02
N SER A 124 11.25 -9.91 -2.51
CA SER A 124 11.17 -9.27 -3.82
C SER A 124 12.55 -9.23 -4.46
N THR A 125 12.61 -9.41 -5.78
CA THR A 125 13.79 -9.17 -6.61
C THR A 125 13.73 -7.82 -7.33
N GLY A 126 12.62 -7.08 -7.19
CA GLY A 126 12.45 -5.76 -7.78
C GLY A 126 13.32 -4.74 -7.06
N SER A 127 14.28 -4.14 -7.79
CA SER A 127 15.23 -3.15 -7.25
C SER A 127 14.54 -1.99 -6.53
N TRP A 128 13.39 -1.54 -7.03
CA TRP A 128 12.63 -0.45 -6.41
C TRP A 128 12.03 -0.84 -5.05
N VAL A 129 11.52 -2.08 -4.91
CA VAL A 129 10.98 -2.58 -3.63
C VAL A 129 12.09 -2.68 -2.61
N ILE A 130 13.23 -3.25 -3.00
CA ILE A 130 14.41 -3.37 -2.14
C ILE A 130 14.88 -1.98 -1.69
N ALA A 131 14.95 -1.01 -2.62
CA ALA A 131 15.33 0.37 -2.30
C ALA A 131 14.36 1.04 -1.31
N VAL A 132 13.05 0.82 -1.45
CA VAL A 132 12.04 1.32 -0.50
C VAL A 132 12.21 0.68 0.88
N ASP A 133 12.30 -0.65 0.94
CA ASP A 133 12.49 -1.42 2.18
C ASP A 133 13.75 -0.95 2.94
N ASP A 134 14.87 -0.80 2.23
CA ASP A 134 16.14 -0.39 2.80
C ASP A 134 16.12 1.07 3.25
N ALA A 135 15.52 1.97 2.46
CA ALA A 135 15.37 3.37 2.85
C ALA A 135 14.47 3.54 4.09
N VAL A 136 13.34 2.83 4.15
CA VAL A 136 12.44 2.84 5.32
C VAL A 136 13.18 2.36 6.56
N THR A 137 13.81 1.18 6.49
CA THR A 137 14.52 0.63 7.65
C THR A 137 15.75 1.45 8.03
N GLY A 138 16.45 2.03 7.06
CA GLY A 138 17.54 2.98 7.27
C GLY A 138 17.08 4.22 8.03
N SER A 139 15.93 4.80 7.65
CA SER A 139 15.33 5.95 8.32
C SER A 139 14.95 5.65 9.78
N ILE A 140 14.38 4.47 10.04
CA ILE A 140 14.05 4.05 11.41
C ILE A 140 15.33 3.88 12.24
N ARG A 141 16.35 3.21 11.69
CA ARG A 141 17.64 3.01 12.39
C ARG A 141 18.30 4.33 12.74
N SER A 142 18.39 5.27 11.79
CA SER A 142 19.06 6.56 12.01
C SER A 142 18.30 7.44 13.00
N SER A 143 16.96 7.48 12.90
CA SER A 143 16.12 8.33 13.77
C SER A 143 16.06 7.81 15.19
N LEU A 144 15.87 6.50 15.38
CA LEU A 144 15.63 5.91 16.69
C LEU A 144 16.92 5.41 17.37
N GLY A 145 17.98 5.14 16.61
CA GLY A 145 19.14 4.39 17.11
C GLY A 145 18.81 2.92 17.41
N ALA A 146 17.71 2.40 16.86
CA ALA A 146 17.23 1.05 17.13
C ALA A 146 17.86 0.01 16.18
N LYS A 147 17.91 -1.25 16.64
CA LYS A 147 18.18 -2.40 15.75
C LYS A 147 16.90 -2.74 15.00
N VAL A 148 16.93 -2.67 13.66
CA VAL A 148 15.78 -2.97 12.79
C VAL A 148 16.14 -4.09 11.83
N SER A 149 15.25 -5.07 11.68
CA SER A 149 15.40 -6.19 10.75
C SER A 149 14.13 -6.41 9.92
N LEU A 150 14.29 -7.03 8.75
CA LEU A 150 13.20 -7.43 7.87
C LEU A 150 13.10 -8.96 7.87
N ALA A 151 11.97 -9.49 8.34
CA ALA A 151 11.61 -10.89 8.15
C ALA A 151 10.86 -11.02 6.81
N ARG A 152 11.32 -11.91 5.93
CA ARG A 152 10.79 -12.04 4.57
C ARG A 152 10.07 -13.35 4.35
N VAL A 153 8.86 -13.28 3.77
CA VAL A 153 8.09 -14.46 3.34
C VAL A 153 8.13 -14.63 1.84
N ALA A 154 7.98 -15.87 1.37
CA ALA A 154 8.25 -16.26 -0.02
C ALA A 154 7.38 -15.55 -1.06
N ASN A 155 6.14 -15.20 -0.73
CA ASN A 155 5.22 -14.56 -1.69
C ASN A 155 4.21 -13.64 -0.98
N PHE A 156 3.55 -12.80 -1.78
CA PHE A 156 2.60 -11.79 -1.30
C PHE A 156 1.36 -12.42 -0.63
N ALA A 157 0.84 -13.54 -1.13
CA ALA A 157 -0.32 -14.20 -0.52
C ALA A 157 -0.01 -14.71 0.90
N THR A 158 1.18 -15.28 1.11
CA THR A 158 1.67 -15.66 2.43
C THR A 158 1.82 -14.45 3.35
N LEU A 159 2.32 -13.32 2.82
CA LEU A 159 2.43 -12.08 3.59
C LEU A 159 1.06 -11.60 4.07
N VAL A 160 0.11 -11.42 3.15
CA VAL A 160 -1.25 -10.95 3.47
C VAL A 160 -1.92 -11.90 4.48
N SER A 161 -1.85 -13.20 4.26
CA SER A 161 -2.40 -14.20 5.20
C SER A 161 -1.79 -14.09 6.60
N ALA A 162 -0.46 -13.93 6.69
CA ALA A 162 0.22 -13.74 7.97
C ALA A 162 -0.26 -12.46 8.68
N THR A 163 -0.41 -11.34 7.97
CA THR A 163 -0.91 -10.09 8.58
C THR A 163 -2.34 -10.20 9.09
N LYS A 164 -3.21 -10.96 8.39
CA LYS A 164 -4.60 -11.20 8.79
C LYS A 164 -4.76 -12.19 9.94
N SER A 165 -3.71 -12.96 10.26
CA SER A 165 -3.75 -13.93 11.36
C SER A 165 -3.84 -13.29 12.75
N GLY A 166 -3.58 -11.98 12.85
CA GLY A 166 -3.52 -11.26 14.13
C GLY A 166 -2.27 -11.59 14.97
N LYS A 167 -1.28 -12.30 14.40
CA LYS A 167 -0.05 -12.75 15.11
C LYS A 167 1.21 -11.96 14.71
N VAL A 168 1.10 -11.04 13.77
CA VAL A 168 2.22 -10.23 13.27
C VAL A 168 2.10 -8.83 13.86
N PRO A 169 3.08 -8.36 14.67
CA PRO A 169 2.99 -7.05 15.31
C PRO A 169 3.21 -5.91 14.32
N ILE A 170 4.17 -6.06 13.40
CA ILE A 170 4.55 -5.02 12.44
C ILE A 170 4.79 -5.66 11.08
N TRP A 171 4.18 -5.10 10.05
CA TRP A 171 4.38 -5.53 8.66
C TRP A 171 4.49 -4.33 7.73
N MET A 172 5.03 -4.57 6.54
CA MET A 172 5.17 -3.57 5.50
C MET A 172 4.93 -4.20 4.12
N TYR A 173 4.10 -3.55 3.31
CA TYR A 173 3.92 -3.88 1.89
C TYR A 173 3.12 -2.79 1.16
N GLY A 174 2.93 -2.98 -0.15
CA GLY A 174 2.13 -2.12 -1.01
C GLY A 174 0.69 -2.62 -1.26
N TRP A 175 -0.27 -1.70 -1.25
CA TRP A 175 -1.67 -1.95 -1.61
C TRP A 175 -2.04 -1.11 -2.84
N GLY A 176 -2.51 -1.77 -3.89
CA GLY A 176 -3.00 -1.11 -5.11
C GLY A 176 -4.52 -0.89 -5.07
N SER A 177 -5.01 0.16 -5.73
CA SER A 177 -6.44 0.32 -5.98
C SER A 177 -6.96 -0.84 -6.82
N ASP A 178 -8.21 -1.28 -6.60
CA ASP A 178 -8.87 -2.11 -7.59
C ASP A 178 -9.01 -1.31 -8.91
N PRO A 179 -8.59 -1.83 -10.08
CA PRO A 179 -8.78 -1.14 -11.36
C PRO A 179 -10.24 -0.88 -11.75
N GLN A 180 -11.17 -1.68 -11.22
CA GLN A 180 -12.61 -1.57 -11.50
C GLN A 180 -13.24 -0.43 -10.70
N ASP A 181 -12.78 -0.26 -9.46
CA ASP A 181 -13.41 0.60 -8.46
C ASP A 181 -12.52 1.76 -7.97
N PHE A 182 -11.27 1.84 -8.45
CA PHE A 182 -10.27 2.89 -8.19
C PHE A 182 -10.13 3.27 -6.71
N GLY A 183 -10.13 2.25 -5.85
CA GLY A 183 -10.12 2.44 -4.41
C GLY A 183 -11.52 2.70 -3.88
N TYR A 184 -12.54 1.99 -4.37
CA TYR A 184 -13.84 1.89 -3.72
C TYR A 184 -14.05 0.45 -3.22
N PRO A 185 -14.41 0.25 -1.94
CA PRO A 185 -14.41 1.25 -0.88
C PRO A 185 -12.98 1.80 -0.66
N SER A 186 -12.83 3.09 -0.31
CA SER A 186 -11.55 3.84 -0.14
C SER A 186 -10.37 3.01 0.38
N PHE A 187 -9.12 3.40 0.08
CA PHE A 187 -7.94 2.69 0.60
C PHE A 187 -8.03 2.51 2.12
N ALA A 188 -8.47 3.55 2.82
CA ALA A 188 -8.68 3.52 4.26
C ALA A 188 -9.68 2.44 4.70
N LEU A 189 -10.85 2.34 4.04
CA LEU A 189 -11.85 1.32 4.34
C LEU A 189 -11.33 -0.09 4.03
N GLY A 190 -10.72 -0.32 2.85
CA GLY A 190 -10.20 -1.64 2.48
C GLY A 190 -9.08 -2.11 3.41
N LEU A 191 -8.17 -1.21 3.80
CA LEU A 191 -7.09 -1.50 4.75
C LEU A 191 -7.65 -1.72 6.17
N ALA A 192 -8.64 -0.94 6.60
CA ALA A 192 -9.34 -1.14 7.87
C ALA A 192 -10.05 -2.50 7.93
N GLU A 193 -10.82 -2.83 6.90
CA GLU A 193 -11.53 -4.10 6.78
C GLU A 193 -10.56 -5.28 6.78
N GLY A 194 -9.44 -5.15 6.08
CA GLY A 194 -8.43 -6.20 5.96
C GLY A 194 -7.67 -6.49 7.24
N HIS A 195 -7.44 -5.50 8.11
CA HIS A 195 -6.42 -5.61 9.18
C HIS A 195 -6.85 -5.14 10.56
N PHE A 196 -7.87 -4.29 10.67
CA PHE A 196 -8.14 -3.53 11.89
C PHE A 196 -9.57 -3.70 12.43
N MET A 197 -10.35 -4.64 11.89
CA MET A 197 -11.74 -4.88 12.31
C MET A 197 -11.91 -5.46 13.72
N SER A 198 -10.83 -5.92 14.37
CA SER A 198 -10.87 -6.31 15.79
C SER A 198 -11.05 -5.11 16.72
N ASP A 199 -10.74 -3.90 16.25
CA ASP A 199 -10.95 -2.66 16.98
C ASP A 199 -12.41 -2.20 16.82
N PRO A 200 -13.18 -2.03 17.91
CA PRO A 200 -14.60 -1.72 17.84
C PRO A 200 -14.89 -0.33 17.25
N ASP A 201 -14.02 0.65 17.48
CA ASP A 201 -14.20 2.00 16.97
C ASP A 201 -13.96 2.05 15.46
N ILE A 202 -12.91 1.37 15.00
CA ILE A 202 -12.62 1.23 13.57
C ILE A 202 -13.75 0.47 12.88
N ARG A 203 -14.19 -0.67 13.45
CA ARG A 203 -15.31 -1.45 12.92
C ARG A 203 -16.56 -0.59 12.77
N ALA A 204 -16.94 0.17 13.79
CA ALA A 204 -18.12 1.02 13.75
C ALA A 204 -18.04 2.11 12.66
N LEU A 205 -16.84 2.63 12.37
CA LEU A 205 -16.63 3.59 11.28
C LEU A 205 -16.66 2.91 9.90
N VAL A 206 -16.09 1.71 9.78
CA VAL A 206 -16.11 0.91 8.55
C VAL A 206 -17.55 0.51 8.19
N GLU A 207 -18.34 0.03 9.16
CA GLU A 207 -19.76 -0.34 8.96
C GLU A 207 -20.62 0.86 8.52
N LYS A 208 -20.22 2.08 8.88
CA LYS A 208 -20.86 3.33 8.42
C LYS A 208 -20.34 3.83 7.06
N GLY A 209 -19.32 3.20 6.49
CA GLY A 209 -18.63 3.69 5.29
C GLY A 209 -17.89 5.02 5.50
N ALA A 210 -17.53 5.36 6.74
CA ALA A 210 -16.97 6.66 7.11
C ALA A 210 -15.46 6.75 6.78
N ALA A 211 -15.11 6.67 5.49
CA ALA A 211 -13.74 6.56 4.98
C ALA A 211 -12.74 7.56 5.59
N GLN A 212 -13.08 8.85 5.63
CA GLN A 212 -12.19 9.89 6.17
C GLN A 212 -11.97 9.76 7.68
N ALA A 213 -13.01 9.34 8.42
CA ALA A 213 -12.90 9.12 9.86
C ALA A 213 -12.04 7.88 10.16
N VAL A 214 -12.19 6.81 9.35
CA VAL A 214 -11.30 5.64 9.41
C VAL A 214 -9.87 6.06 9.12
N GLU A 215 -9.64 6.82 8.05
CA GLU A 215 -8.31 7.30 7.67
C GLU A 215 -7.66 8.11 8.80
N GLN A 216 -8.37 9.10 9.33
CA GLN A 216 -7.87 9.93 10.43
C GLN A 216 -7.56 9.08 11.67
N MET A 217 -8.42 8.14 12.04
CA MET A 217 -8.21 7.28 13.21
C MET A 217 -7.00 6.36 13.06
N LEU A 218 -6.80 5.77 11.87
CA LEU A 218 -5.63 4.94 11.57
C LEU A 218 -4.33 5.75 11.68
N LEU A 219 -4.36 7.01 11.23
CA LEU A 219 -3.22 7.92 11.27
C LEU A 219 -2.96 8.43 12.69
N ASP A 220 -3.96 8.94 13.41
CA ASP A 220 -3.83 9.47 14.77
C ASP A 220 -3.26 8.44 15.75
N ARG A 221 -3.69 7.19 15.61
CA ARG A 221 -3.24 6.09 16.45
C ARG A 221 -1.97 5.42 15.93
N ALA A 222 -1.44 5.88 14.79
CA ALA A 222 -0.33 5.30 14.06
C ALA A 222 -0.47 3.77 13.89
N LEU A 223 -1.69 3.30 13.58
CA LEU A 223 -1.96 1.89 13.25
C LEU A 223 -1.53 1.57 11.82
N LEU A 224 -1.56 2.60 10.96
CA LEU A 224 -1.06 2.54 9.60
C LEU A 224 -0.20 3.78 9.34
N ILE A 225 1.04 3.55 8.90
CA ILE A 225 1.99 4.61 8.56
C ILE A 225 2.14 4.61 7.03
N PRO A 226 1.52 5.55 6.31
CA PRO A 226 1.71 5.68 4.88
C PRO A 226 3.16 6.13 4.59
N ILE A 227 3.76 5.63 3.52
CA ILE A 227 5.18 5.86 3.18
C ILE A 227 5.29 6.61 1.85
N ILE A 228 4.92 5.95 0.76
CA ILE A 228 4.92 6.53 -0.58
C ILE A 228 3.71 6.05 -1.37
N PHE A 229 3.18 6.91 -2.22
CA PHE A 229 2.35 6.49 -3.33
C PHE A 229 3.25 6.15 -4.52
N TYR A 230 2.86 5.14 -5.28
CA TYR A 230 3.59 4.73 -6.47
C TYR A 230 2.64 4.17 -7.53
N PRO A 231 3.00 4.32 -8.82
CA PRO A 231 2.28 3.67 -9.91
C PRO A 231 2.54 2.16 -9.85
N TYR A 232 1.49 1.37 -9.66
CA TYR A 232 1.54 -0.08 -9.77
C TYR A 232 1.13 -0.51 -11.18
N ASN A 233 2.00 -1.30 -11.81
CA ASN A 233 1.69 -1.99 -13.05
C ASN A 233 1.63 -3.49 -12.73
N PRO A 234 0.43 -4.11 -12.71
CA PRO A 234 0.33 -5.53 -12.43
C PRO A 234 1.09 -6.32 -13.49
N PRO A 235 1.76 -7.43 -13.14
CA PRO A 235 2.35 -8.30 -14.15
C PRO A 235 1.27 -8.74 -15.13
N ARG A 236 1.59 -8.65 -16.43
CA ARG A 236 0.72 -9.08 -17.54
C ARG A 236 0.48 -10.58 -17.51
#